data_AF-A0A7R6Z5E6-F1
#
_entry.id   AF-A0A7R6Z5E6-F1
#
_cell.length_a   1.000
_cell.length_b   1.000
_cell.length_c   1.000
_cell.angle_alpha   90.00
_cell.angle_beta   90.00
_cell.angle_gamma   90.00
#
_symmetry.space_group_name_H-M   'P 1'
#
loop_
_entity.id
_entity.type
_entity.pdbx_description
1 polymer ?
#
loop_
_entity_poly.entity_id
_entity_poly.type
_entity_poly.pdbx_seq_one_letter_code
_entity_poly.pdbx_strand_id
1 'polypeptide(L)'
;MTQPVADARPEKSCPRCQSTIAKAAVVCPVCQSDIAEQKQNGFVTFARFLKDWIGFPTAVVAAVALIGPATNAVLAYRGKDGATLTLKYVGQNIVNIGLDDTPVTEQPNEVFAYIPYVRQVLVNSGLSPATIQTAFTCYRSENGVGQFVGNFYFIDLRMQKRLADDPKLGPGESVLVDIVVRDISPIDTTVMTFPASDTCTLPYTDKYGTHTFSFPAALESGTPSLFSLDAPEDRRVALREKFCPNMVRGLHLGSESVDCVDDSHVFAIEPVYLWQDGLQRVLRQSGGFHQITQGGATRAPGLVLTGCSAPNCSQQEQEMRQALRSFTPAVAVWLCPPEVDGPNAPATIDFKKDCPPVEFSAAPP
;
A
#
# COMPACT_ATOMS: atom_id res chain seq x y z
N MET A 1 35.58 65.10 -22.91
CA MET A 1 36.62 64.10 -23.25
C MET A 1 37.29 63.72 -21.95
N THR A 2 36.88 62.60 -21.35
CA THR A 2 37.36 62.17 -20.04
C THR A 2 38.04 60.83 -20.25
N GLN A 3 39.38 60.82 -20.16
CA GLN A 3 40.19 59.61 -20.14
C GLN A 3 39.89 58.80 -18.87
N PRO A 4 39.84 57.46 -18.93
CA PRO A 4 39.82 56.65 -17.72
C PRO A 4 41.22 56.60 -17.11
N VAL A 5 41.28 56.90 -15.82
CA VAL A 5 42.44 56.75 -14.96
C VAL A 5 42.77 55.25 -14.86
N ALA A 6 44.01 54.89 -15.20
CA ALA A 6 44.54 53.55 -15.02
C ALA A 6 44.71 53.27 -13.52
N ASP A 7 43.82 52.45 -12.98
CA ASP A 7 43.77 52.03 -11.59
C ASP A 7 44.86 50.95 -11.38
N ALA A 8 46.08 51.38 -11.02
CA ALA A 8 47.21 50.49 -10.71
C ALA A 8 46.93 49.75 -9.40
N ARG A 9 46.14 48.68 -9.49
CA ARG A 9 45.85 47.80 -8.35
C ARG A 9 47.09 46.95 -8.07
N PRO A 10 47.54 46.83 -6.81
CA PRO A 10 48.67 45.98 -6.49
C PRO A 10 48.34 44.52 -6.80
N GLU A 11 49.19 43.88 -7.60
CA GLU A 11 49.04 42.49 -8.02
C GLU A 11 50.03 41.58 -7.25
N LYS A 12 49.65 40.32 -7.07
CA LYS A 12 50.51 39.25 -6.54
C LYS A 12 50.48 38.06 -7.52
N SER A 13 51.51 37.24 -7.55
CA SER A 13 51.50 36.00 -8.35
C SER A 13 50.89 34.85 -7.55
N CYS A 14 50.05 34.04 -8.20
CA CYS A 14 49.55 32.81 -7.61
C CYS A 14 50.71 31.82 -7.36
N PRO A 15 50.86 31.24 -6.15
CA PRO A 15 51.97 30.33 -5.85
C PRO A 15 51.90 29.00 -6.61
N ARG A 16 50.73 28.63 -7.16
CA ARG A 16 50.54 27.35 -7.89
C ARG A 16 50.72 27.46 -9.40
N CYS A 17 50.08 28.45 -10.03
CA CYS A 17 50.10 28.60 -11.49
C CYS A 17 50.87 29.84 -11.97
N GLN A 18 51.45 30.62 -11.05
CA GLN A 18 52.21 31.84 -11.32
C GLN A 18 51.44 32.96 -12.04
N SER A 19 50.14 32.79 -12.30
CA SER A 19 49.30 33.83 -12.90
C SER A 19 49.19 35.05 -11.99
N THR A 20 49.17 36.22 -12.61
CA THR A 20 49.05 37.52 -11.94
C THR A 20 47.61 37.71 -11.48
N ILE A 21 47.42 37.98 -10.20
CA ILE A 21 46.11 38.08 -9.56
C ILE A 21 46.04 39.30 -8.66
N ALA A 22 44.83 39.82 -8.43
CA ALA A 22 44.62 40.92 -7.51
C ALA A 22 45.08 40.53 -6.09
N LYS A 23 45.75 41.43 -5.36
CA LYS A 23 46.28 41.15 -4.02
C LYS A 23 45.22 40.68 -3.02
N ALA A 24 43.98 41.12 -3.18
CA ALA A 24 42.83 40.75 -2.34
C ALA A 24 42.18 39.41 -2.73
N ALA A 25 42.60 38.75 -3.82
CA ALA A 25 42.04 37.47 -4.23
C ALA A 25 42.37 36.39 -3.18
N VAL A 26 41.31 35.77 -2.65
CA VAL A 26 41.36 34.64 -1.70
C VAL A 26 41.47 33.31 -2.45
N VAL A 27 40.98 33.26 -3.70
CA VAL A 27 41.03 32.09 -4.58
C VAL A 27 41.62 32.52 -5.92
N CYS A 28 42.46 31.68 -6.53
CA CYS A 28 43.01 31.95 -7.85
C CYS A 28 41.92 31.79 -8.91
N PRO A 29 41.58 32.80 -9.72
CA PRO A 29 40.55 32.67 -10.75
C PRO A 29 40.95 31.68 -11.87
N VAL A 30 42.25 31.48 -12.09
CA VAL A 30 42.76 30.60 -13.17
C VAL A 30 42.77 29.12 -12.76
N CYS A 31 43.27 28.79 -11.56
CA CYS A 31 43.44 27.40 -11.14
C CYS A 31 42.59 27.01 -9.92
N GLN A 32 41.70 27.89 -9.46
CA GLN A 32 40.77 27.71 -8.34
C GLN A 32 41.41 27.28 -7.00
N SER A 33 42.72 27.49 -6.82
CA SER A 33 43.40 27.18 -5.56
C SER A 33 43.23 28.32 -4.55
N ASP A 34 42.93 27.98 -3.30
CA ASP A 34 42.92 28.92 -2.18
C ASP A 34 44.32 29.53 -1.93
N ILE A 35 44.37 30.84 -1.69
CA ILE A 35 45.60 31.66 -1.58
C ILE A 35 45.66 32.36 -0.22
N ALA A 36 44.92 31.87 0.78
CA ALA A 36 44.86 32.49 2.09
C ALA A 36 46.12 32.17 2.91
N GLU A 37 47.12 33.07 2.89
CA GLU A 37 48.10 33.18 3.97
C GLU A 37 47.52 34.09 5.07
N GLN A 38 47.04 33.46 6.13
CA GLN A 38 46.52 34.14 7.31
C GLN A 38 47.70 34.70 8.13
N LYS A 39 47.74 36.02 8.32
CA LYS A 39 48.65 36.72 9.25
C LYS A 39 48.55 36.14 10.67
N GLN A 40 49.41 35.17 10.98
CA GLN A 40 49.81 34.88 12.36
C GLN A 40 50.69 36.05 12.82
N ASN A 41 50.37 36.67 13.97
CA ASN A 41 51.32 37.24 14.95
C ASN A 41 50.69 38.10 16.07
N GLY A 42 49.35 38.27 16.15
CA GLY A 42 48.72 39.04 17.24
C GLY A 42 47.94 38.23 18.30
N PHE A 43 47.50 37.01 17.98
CA PHE A 43 46.50 36.29 18.79
C PHE A 43 47.08 35.24 19.76
N VAL A 44 48.37 34.92 19.66
CA VAL A 44 49.00 33.82 20.41
C VAL A 44 49.14 34.13 21.90
N THR A 45 49.16 35.41 22.29
CA THR A 45 49.29 35.83 23.70
C THR A 45 47.93 35.91 24.41
N PHE A 46 46.85 36.28 23.70
CA PHE A 46 45.49 36.29 24.25
C PHE A 46 44.88 34.88 24.31
N ALA A 47 45.22 34.02 23.34
CA ALA A 47 44.78 32.63 23.32
C ALA A 47 45.38 31.77 24.46
N ARG A 48 46.52 32.13 25.06
CA ARG A 48 47.07 31.39 26.21
C ARG A 48 46.34 31.66 27.52
N PHE A 49 45.68 32.80 27.69
CA PHE A 49 44.98 33.14 28.93
C PHE A 49 43.51 32.65 28.95
N LEU A 50 42.89 32.46 27.78
CA LEU A 50 41.53 31.91 27.63
C LEU A 50 41.47 30.39 27.39
N LYS A 51 42.60 29.76 27.07
CA LYS A 51 42.73 28.32 26.80
C LYS A 51 42.39 27.42 28.00
N ASP A 52 42.50 27.93 29.22
CA ASP A 52 42.37 27.07 30.41
C ASP A 52 41.00 27.14 31.11
N TRP A 53 40.09 28.05 30.72
CA TRP A 53 38.78 28.19 31.41
C TRP A 53 37.52 28.11 30.54
N ILE A 54 37.62 28.23 29.21
CA ILE A 54 36.44 28.15 28.31
C ILE A 54 36.59 27.03 27.24
N GLY A 55 37.73 26.34 27.19
CA GLY A 55 38.07 25.43 26.10
C GLY A 55 37.36 24.07 26.09
N PHE A 56 36.88 23.56 27.22
CA PHE A 56 36.37 22.18 27.25
C PHE A 56 35.02 22.02 26.53
N PRO A 57 34.01 22.88 26.72
CA PRO A 57 32.74 22.75 26.00
C PRO A 57 32.88 23.08 24.50
N THR A 58 33.61 24.14 24.14
CA THR A 58 33.74 24.55 22.73
C THR A 58 34.69 23.67 21.92
N ALA A 59 35.77 23.13 22.52
CA ALA A 59 36.62 22.17 21.83
C ALA A 59 35.93 20.81 21.68
N VAL A 60 35.10 20.39 22.63
CA VAL A 60 34.25 19.20 22.49
C VAL A 60 33.19 19.42 21.40
N VAL A 61 32.51 20.57 21.37
CA VAL A 61 31.53 20.88 20.31
C VAL A 61 32.18 20.99 18.93
N ALA A 62 33.35 21.62 18.82
CA ALA A 62 34.10 21.72 17.56
C ALA A 62 34.68 20.36 17.11
N ALA A 63 35.15 19.54 18.05
CA ALA A 63 35.58 18.16 17.76
C ALA A 63 34.40 17.31 17.28
N VAL A 64 33.25 17.37 17.96
CA VAL A 64 32.02 16.67 17.54
C VAL A 64 31.54 17.17 16.16
N ALA A 65 31.63 18.48 15.90
CA ALA A 65 31.25 19.07 14.62
C ALA A 65 32.22 18.74 13.46
N LEU A 66 33.49 18.43 13.73
CA LEU A 66 34.47 18.00 12.72
C LEU A 66 34.53 16.47 12.55
N ILE A 67 34.21 15.72 13.61
CA ILE A 67 34.17 14.25 13.58
C ILE A 67 33.07 13.79 12.64
N GLY A 68 31.86 14.36 12.69
CA GLY A 68 30.74 13.97 11.83
C GLY A 68 31.04 14.04 10.31
N PRO A 69 31.49 15.18 9.78
CA PRO A 69 31.88 15.31 8.37
C PRO A 69 33.06 14.41 7.98
N ALA A 70 34.06 14.26 8.86
CA ALA A 70 35.21 13.40 8.59
C ALA A 70 34.84 11.90 8.59
N THR A 71 33.99 11.46 9.51
CA THR A 71 33.46 10.08 9.52
C THR A 71 32.60 9.83 8.29
N ASN A 72 31.77 10.78 7.89
CA ASN A 72 30.95 10.65 6.68
C ASN A 72 31.82 10.61 5.42
N ALA A 73 32.89 11.39 5.33
CA ALA A 73 33.83 11.32 4.21
C ALA A 73 34.58 9.98 4.14
N VAL A 74 34.98 9.42 5.28
CA VAL A 74 35.60 8.08 5.33
C VAL A 74 34.62 6.97 4.97
N LEU A 75 33.35 7.08 5.41
CA LEU A 75 32.29 6.14 5.05
C LEU A 75 31.94 6.24 3.57
N ALA A 76 31.85 7.46 3.02
CA ALA A 76 31.67 7.71 1.59
C ALA A 76 32.80 7.11 0.75
N TYR A 77 34.05 7.33 1.16
CA TYR A 77 35.22 6.73 0.50
C TYR A 77 35.18 5.19 0.50
N ARG A 78 34.58 4.59 1.53
CA ARG A 78 34.42 3.13 1.66
C ARG A 78 33.09 2.61 1.08
N GLY A 79 32.25 3.47 0.50
CA GLY A 79 30.92 3.11 0.01
C GLY A 79 29.95 2.61 1.10
N LYS A 80 30.15 3.05 2.35
CA LYS A 80 29.39 2.62 3.55
C LYS A 80 28.48 3.69 4.13
N ASP A 81 28.24 4.76 3.41
CA ASP A 81 27.30 5.83 3.77
C ASP A 81 25.99 5.74 2.94
N GLY A 82 25.64 4.53 2.51
CA GLY A 82 24.37 4.22 1.84
C GLY A 82 23.18 4.30 2.79
N ALA A 83 21.99 4.03 2.26
CA ALA A 83 20.80 3.92 3.08
C ALA A 83 20.84 2.65 3.96
N THR A 84 20.11 2.67 5.06
CA THR A 84 19.97 1.48 5.93
C THR A 84 18.53 1.43 6.39
N LEU A 85 17.78 0.47 5.85
CA LEU A 85 16.36 0.34 6.13
C LEU A 85 16.14 -0.63 7.29
N THR A 86 15.15 -0.32 8.12
CA THR A 86 14.64 -1.22 9.15
C THR A 86 13.12 -1.13 9.16
N LEU A 87 12.47 -2.27 9.40
CA LEU A 87 11.02 -2.36 9.57
C LEU A 87 10.73 -2.73 11.01
N LYS A 88 9.80 -1.99 11.63
CA LYS A 88 9.34 -2.24 13.00
C LYS A 88 7.85 -2.53 12.99
N TYR A 89 7.45 -3.66 13.56
CA TYR A 89 6.04 -4.03 13.68
C TYR A 89 5.30 -3.08 14.63
N VAL A 90 4.09 -2.68 14.25
CA VAL A 90 3.18 -1.90 15.10
C VAL A 90 1.97 -2.74 15.50
N GLY A 91 1.33 -3.39 14.53
CA GLY A 91 0.11 -4.16 14.76
C GLY A 91 -0.47 -4.75 13.47
N GLN A 92 -1.29 -5.78 13.61
CA GLN A 92 -2.15 -6.31 12.56
C GLN A 92 -3.57 -5.80 12.80
N ASN A 93 -4.23 -5.34 11.75
CA ASN A 93 -5.60 -4.83 11.80
C ASN A 93 -6.34 -5.22 10.51
N ILE A 94 -7.64 -4.91 10.47
CA ILE A 94 -8.49 -5.08 9.30
C ILE A 94 -9.11 -3.70 9.02
N VAL A 95 -9.12 -3.29 7.75
CA VAL A 95 -9.91 -2.13 7.31
C VAL A 95 -11.20 -2.62 6.67
N ASN A 96 -12.32 -2.03 7.09
CA ASN A 96 -13.64 -2.28 6.55
C ASN A 96 -13.93 -1.27 5.44
N ILE A 97 -13.81 -1.68 4.17
CA ILE A 97 -14.15 -0.84 3.02
C ILE A 97 -15.65 -0.53 3.05
N GLY A 98 -15.96 0.76 2.99
CA GLY A 98 -17.29 1.32 3.14
C GLY A 98 -17.47 1.96 4.50
N LEU A 99 -17.03 1.33 5.59
CA LEU A 99 -17.22 1.88 6.94
C LEU A 99 -16.06 2.77 7.40
N ASP A 100 -14.82 2.30 7.28
CA ASP A 100 -13.67 2.96 7.91
C ASP A 100 -13.07 4.09 7.07
N ASP A 101 -13.37 4.12 5.78
CA ASP A 101 -12.87 5.08 4.78
C ASP A 101 -13.90 6.13 4.35
N THR A 102 -15.17 5.95 4.71
CA THR A 102 -16.27 6.82 4.29
C THR A 102 -16.72 7.71 5.46
N PRO A 103 -17.04 9.00 5.24
CA PRO A 103 -17.61 9.85 6.29
C PRO A 103 -18.90 9.25 6.86
N VAL A 104 -19.14 9.41 8.17
CA VAL A 104 -20.29 8.82 8.89
C VAL A 104 -21.64 9.05 8.19
N THR A 105 -21.82 10.19 7.53
CA THR A 105 -23.05 10.54 6.80
C THR A 105 -23.28 9.76 5.51
N GLU A 106 -22.21 9.17 4.96
CA GLU A 106 -22.17 8.44 3.70
C GLU A 106 -21.80 6.97 3.90
N GLN A 107 -21.60 6.55 5.15
CA GLN A 107 -21.29 5.16 5.46
C GLN A 107 -22.46 4.27 5.02
N PRO A 108 -22.18 3.23 4.20
CA PRO A 108 -23.16 2.22 3.86
C PRO A 108 -23.55 1.46 5.13
N ASN A 109 -24.75 0.87 5.12
CA ASN A 109 -25.20 0.04 6.24
C ASN A 109 -24.41 -1.29 6.37
N GLU A 110 -23.45 -1.56 5.48
CA GLU A 110 -22.65 -2.79 5.47
C GLU A 110 -21.23 -2.60 4.91
N VAL A 111 -20.29 -3.42 5.39
CA VAL A 111 -18.91 -3.53 4.88
C VAL A 111 -18.86 -4.35 3.59
N PHE A 112 -18.31 -3.78 2.53
CA PHE A 112 -18.24 -4.44 1.22
C PHE A 112 -17.00 -5.30 1.04
N ALA A 113 -15.89 -4.93 1.67
CA ALA A 113 -14.65 -5.71 1.64
C ALA A 113 -13.86 -5.54 2.93
N TYR A 114 -13.19 -6.60 3.33
CA TYR A 114 -12.27 -6.60 4.46
C TYR A 114 -10.86 -6.71 3.90
N ILE A 115 -10.02 -5.72 4.18
CA ILE A 115 -8.59 -5.81 3.84
C ILE A 115 -7.82 -6.02 5.14
N PRO A 116 -7.36 -7.25 5.44
CA PRO A 116 -6.41 -7.46 6.51
C PRO A 116 -5.07 -6.83 6.13
N TYR A 117 -4.45 -6.11 7.06
CA TYR A 117 -3.18 -5.46 6.85
C TYR A 117 -2.28 -5.52 8.08
N VAL A 118 -0.96 -5.49 7.85
CA VAL A 118 0.04 -5.32 8.90
C VAL A 118 0.63 -3.93 8.81
N ARG A 119 0.51 -3.18 9.91
CA ARG A 119 1.10 -1.86 10.06
C ARG A 119 2.53 -1.97 10.56
N GLN A 120 3.44 -1.32 9.84
CA GLN A 120 4.86 -1.24 10.22
C GLN A 120 5.36 0.20 10.11
N VAL A 121 6.43 0.49 10.85
CA VAL A 121 7.22 1.71 10.66
C VAL A 121 8.48 1.35 9.88
N LEU A 122 8.60 1.91 8.69
CA LEU A 122 9.78 1.82 7.86
C LEU A 122 10.70 2.99 8.19
N VAL A 123 11.92 2.71 8.63
CA VAL A 123 12.90 3.71 9.09
C VAL A 123 14.15 3.63 8.24
N ASN A 124 14.63 4.76 7.74
CA ASN A 124 15.97 4.86 7.15
C ASN A 124 16.96 5.40 8.20
N SER A 125 17.73 4.51 8.81
CA SER A 125 18.81 4.86 9.75
C SER A 125 20.17 5.09 9.07
N GLY A 126 20.21 5.01 7.74
CA GLY A 126 21.42 5.25 6.96
C GLY A 126 21.76 6.73 6.79
N LEU A 127 22.83 6.99 6.04
CA LEU A 127 23.36 8.35 5.81
C LEU A 127 22.92 8.95 4.47
N SER A 128 22.23 8.17 3.63
CA SER A 128 21.73 8.61 2.33
C SER A 128 20.24 8.35 2.17
N PRO A 129 19.52 9.15 1.36
CA PRO A 129 18.10 8.93 1.10
C PRO A 129 17.89 7.61 0.33
N ALA A 130 16.76 6.96 0.59
CA ALA A 130 16.30 5.78 -0.13
C ALA A 130 14.95 6.05 -0.81
N THR A 131 14.82 5.61 -2.05
CA THR A 131 13.52 5.48 -2.75
C THR A 131 13.11 4.02 -2.69
N ILE A 132 11.98 3.73 -2.07
CA ILE A 132 11.59 2.36 -1.70
C ILE A 132 10.49 1.89 -2.62
N GLN A 133 10.62 0.69 -3.19
CA GLN A 133 9.54 0.13 -4.01
C GLN A 133 8.36 -0.30 -3.15
N THR A 134 7.15 -0.04 -3.63
CA THR A 134 5.93 -0.33 -2.86
C THR A 134 5.49 -1.79 -2.91
N ALA A 135 6.13 -2.62 -3.74
CA ALA A 135 5.87 -4.06 -3.81
C ALA A 135 7.11 -4.87 -3.46
N PHE A 136 6.88 -6.01 -2.83
CA PHE A 136 7.95 -6.89 -2.37
C PHE A 136 7.47 -8.34 -2.28
N THR A 137 8.44 -9.24 -2.14
CA THR A 137 8.19 -10.69 -2.15
C THR A 137 8.73 -11.33 -0.89
N CYS A 138 7.93 -12.20 -0.28
CA CYS A 138 8.33 -13.04 0.83
C CYS A 138 8.37 -14.51 0.44
N TYR A 139 9.27 -15.24 1.06
CA TYR A 139 9.44 -16.68 0.92
C TYR A 139 9.18 -17.32 2.28
N ARG A 140 8.40 -18.40 2.30
CA ARG A 140 8.20 -19.25 3.47
C ARG A 140 8.56 -20.69 3.12
N SER A 141 9.32 -21.33 3.99
CA SER A 141 9.63 -22.75 3.91
C SER A 141 8.88 -23.48 5.03
N GLU A 142 7.82 -24.20 4.68
CA GLU A 142 7.07 -24.99 5.65
C GLU A 142 7.53 -26.45 5.61
N ASN A 143 8.05 -26.94 6.74
CA ASN A 143 8.60 -28.28 6.87
C ASN A 143 7.55 -29.33 6.49
N GLY A 144 7.71 -29.95 5.31
CA GLY A 144 6.86 -31.05 4.83
C GLY A 144 5.62 -30.65 4.03
N VAL A 145 5.31 -29.35 3.88
CA VAL A 145 4.10 -28.88 3.15
C VAL A 145 4.46 -28.22 1.82
N GLY A 146 5.64 -27.63 1.70
CA GLY A 146 6.12 -27.00 0.46
C GLY A 146 6.75 -25.63 0.71
N GLN A 147 7.21 -25.00 -0.37
CA GLN A 147 7.70 -23.62 -0.34
C GLN A 147 6.64 -22.69 -0.91
N PHE A 148 6.43 -21.55 -0.27
CA PHE A 148 5.46 -20.55 -0.68
C PHE A 148 6.15 -19.24 -1.03
N VAL A 149 5.67 -18.59 -2.08
CA VAL A 149 5.97 -17.20 -2.43
C VAL A 149 4.73 -16.37 -2.19
N GLY A 150 4.88 -15.33 -1.38
CA GLY A 150 3.86 -14.31 -1.18
C GLY A 150 4.31 -12.98 -1.78
N ASN A 151 3.47 -12.36 -2.59
CA ASN A 151 3.68 -11.00 -3.08
C ASN A 151 2.84 -10.03 -2.26
N PHE A 152 3.47 -8.95 -1.80
CA PHE A 152 2.88 -7.97 -0.90
C PHE A 152 3.10 -6.56 -1.43
N TYR A 153 2.28 -5.61 -0.98
CA TYR A 153 2.46 -4.21 -1.33
C TYR A 153 1.99 -3.26 -0.23
N PHE A 154 2.46 -2.01 -0.31
CA PHE A 154 2.01 -0.91 0.55
C PHE A 154 0.73 -0.28 0.01
N ILE A 155 -0.24 -0.09 0.89
CA ILE A 155 -1.52 0.57 0.59
C ILE A 155 -1.64 1.90 1.34
N ASP A 156 -2.24 2.91 0.72
CA ASP A 156 -2.80 4.04 1.44
C ASP A 156 -4.25 3.71 1.79
N LEU A 157 -4.50 3.46 3.08
CA LEU A 157 -5.84 3.13 3.57
C LEU A 157 -6.87 4.24 3.35
N ARG A 158 -6.44 5.51 3.31
CA ARG A 158 -7.35 6.65 3.10
C ARG A 158 -7.81 6.76 1.66
N MET A 159 -6.90 6.46 0.73
CA MET A 159 -7.19 6.52 -0.70
C MET A 159 -7.64 5.16 -1.26
N GLN A 160 -7.55 4.10 -0.46
CA GLN A 160 -7.79 2.70 -0.84
C GLN A 160 -7.05 2.30 -2.11
N LYS A 161 -5.90 2.91 -2.32
CA LYS A 161 -5.08 2.72 -3.50
C LYS A 161 -3.73 2.23 -3.05
N ARG A 162 -3.17 1.32 -3.85
CA ARG A 162 -1.75 1.04 -3.79
C ARG A 162 -1.00 2.37 -3.80
N LEU A 163 -0.01 2.51 -2.92
CA LEU A 163 0.88 3.67 -2.99
C LEU A 163 1.51 3.67 -4.39
N ALA A 164 1.06 4.60 -5.25
CA ALA A 164 1.49 4.65 -6.64
C ALA A 164 2.91 5.23 -6.76
N ASP A 165 3.27 6.11 -5.82
CA ASP A 165 4.58 6.72 -5.73
C ASP A 165 5.47 5.93 -4.77
N ASP A 166 6.68 5.61 -5.22
CA ASP A 166 7.70 5.00 -4.37
C ASP A 166 8.12 5.98 -3.27
N PRO A 167 7.89 5.67 -1.98
CA PRO A 167 8.21 6.59 -0.89
C PRO A 167 9.70 6.88 -0.84
N LYS A 168 10.03 8.17 -0.70
CA LYS A 168 11.39 8.65 -0.48
C LYS A 168 11.60 8.92 1.00
N LEU A 169 12.57 8.23 1.61
CA LEU A 169 12.97 8.41 3.00
C LEU A 169 14.37 9.01 3.06
N GLY A 170 14.48 10.23 3.58
CA GLY A 170 15.74 10.85 3.95
C GLY A 170 16.44 10.17 5.13
N PRO A 171 17.69 10.53 5.42
CA PRO A 171 18.42 10.04 6.59
C PRO A 171 17.68 10.36 7.90
N GLY A 172 17.44 9.35 8.72
CA GLY A 172 16.72 9.47 9.99
C GLY A 172 15.21 9.59 9.87
N GLU A 173 14.66 9.58 8.65
CA GLU A 173 13.21 9.66 8.44
C GLU A 173 12.54 8.29 8.61
N SER A 174 11.26 8.34 8.95
CA SER A 174 10.41 7.17 9.09
C SER A 174 9.04 7.42 8.52
N VAL A 175 8.43 6.38 7.94
CA VAL A 175 7.05 6.42 7.46
C VAL A 175 6.29 5.20 7.96
N LEU A 176 5.00 5.40 8.24
CA LEU A 176 4.06 4.31 8.50
C LEU A 176 3.65 3.68 7.18
N VAL A 177 3.81 2.36 7.07
CA VAL A 177 3.39 1.58 5.91
C VAL A 177 2.38 0.53 6.35
N ASP A 178 1.30 0.43 5.59
CA ASP A 178 0.28 -0.61 5.76
C ASP A 178 0.51 -1.65 4.65
N ILE A 179 0.81 -2.88 5.07
CA ILE A 179 1.18 -3.99 4.20
C ILE A 179 -0.03 -4.89 3.99
N VAL A 180 -0.34 -5.16 2.73
CA VAL A 180 -1.42 -6.05 2.32
C VAL A 180 -0.89 -7.14 1.40
N VAL A 181 -1.54 -8.29 1.42
CA VAL A 181 -1.22 -9.41 0.53
C VAL A 181 -1.81 -9.15 -0.85
N ARG A 182 -1.04 -9.47 -1.89
CA ARG A 182 -1.51 -9.48 -3.28
C ARG A 182 -1.94 -10.88 -3.69
N ASP A 183 -1.03 -11.83 -3.50
CA ASP A 183 -1.19 -13.22 -3.85
C ASP A 183 -0.18 -14.07 -3.06
N ILE A 184 -0.58 -15.30 -2.74
CA ILE A 184 0.29 -16.32 -2.15
C ILE A 184 0.15 -17.56 -3.02
N SER A 185 1.28 -18.07 -3.52
CA SER A 185 1.30 -19.24 -4.40
C SER A 185 2.29 -20.29 -3.88
N PRO A 186 1.94 -21.58 -3.94
CA PRO A 186 2.91 -22.65 -3.76
C PRO A 186 3.90 -22.64 -4.94
N ILE A 187 5.16 -22.94 -4.65
CA ILE A 187 6.21 -23.01 -5.67
C ILE A 187 6.49 -24.46 -6.01
N ASP A 188 6.58 -24.78 -7.31
CA ASP A 188 7.16 -26.03 -7.77
C ASP A 188 8.69 -25.98 -7.60
N THR A 189 9.22 -26.81 -6.70
CA THR A 189 10.61 -26.78 -6.21
C THR A 189 11.65 -27.25 -7.23
N THR A 190 11.23 -27.55 -8.46
CA THR A 190 12.09 -28.15 -9.49
C THR A 190 13.03 -27.18 -10.23
N VAL A 191 12.88 -25.85 -10.05
CA VAL A 191 13.54 -24.88 -10.96
C VAL A 191 14.39 -23.78 -10.28
N MET A 192 14.30 -23.55 -8.96
CA MET A 192 14.99 -22.41 -8.33
C MET A 192 15.63 -22.70 -6.97
N THR A 193 16.75 -22.03 -6.70
CA THR A 193 17.45 -22.02 -5.41
C THR A 193 16.78 -20.99 -4.49
N PHE A 194 16.24 -21.44 -3.35
CA PHE A 194 15.49 -20.58 -2.42
C PHE A 194 16.24 -20.33 -1.11
N PRO A 195 15.95 -19.21 -0.41
CA PRO A 195 16.48 -18.96 0.92
C PRO A 195 16.05 -20.08 1.87
N ALA A 196 16.97 -20.56 2.72
CA ALA A 196 16.69 -21.61 3.69
C ALA A 196 15.78 -21.17 4.86
N SER A 197 15.46 -19.87 4.93
CA SER A 197 14.70 -19.24 6.02
C SER A 197 13.60 -18.32 5.51
N ASP A 198 12.53 -18.20 6.29
CA ASP A 198 11.40 -17.31 6.04
C ASP A 198 11.83 -15.84 5.94
N THR A 199 11.94 -15.32 4.72
CA THR A 199 12.56 -14.03 4.42
C THR A 199 11.75 -13.25 3.39
N CYS A 200 11.57 -11.96 3.64
CA CYS A 200 11.02 -10.98 2.73
C CYS A 200 12.12 -10.12 2.12
N THR A 201 11.92 -9.72 0.87
CA THR A 201 12.87 -8.94 0.07
C THR A 201 12.19 -7.71 -0.52
N LEU A 202 12.57 -6.53 -0.03
CA LEU A 202 12.03 -5.23 -0.44
C LEU A 202 13.08 -4.47 -1.27
N PRO A 203 12.83 -4.21 -2.56
CA PRO A 203 13.75 -3.43 -3.38
C PRO A 203 13.74 -1.94 -2.98
N TYR A 204 14.92 -1.32 -3.02
CA TYR A 204 15.06 0.13 -2.87
C TYR A 204 16.22 0.65 -3.73
N THR A 205 16.24 1.95 -3.97
CA THR A 205 17.31 2.64 -4.67
C THR A 205 17.88 3.74 -3.80
N ASP A 206 19.20 3.79 -3.67
CA ASP A 206 19.92 4.90 -3.05
C ASP A 206 20.93 5.50 -4.04
N LYS A 207 21.85 6.35 -3.56
CA LYS A 207 22.86 6.98 -4.41
C LYS A 207 23.86 6.01 -5.06
N TYR A 208 23.95 4.77 -4.60
CA TYR A 208 24.82 3.72 -5.13
C TYR A 208 24.10 2.76 -6.08
N GLY A 209 22.79 2.93 -6.28
CA GLY A 209 21.99 2.18 -7.22
C GLY A 209 20.91 1.36 -6.53
N THR A 210 20.53 0.25 -7.17
CA THR A 210 19.45 -0.62 -6.69
C THR A 210 19.96 -1.67 -5.73
N HIS A 211 19.27 -1.81 -4.61
CA HIS A 211 19.58 -2.70 -3.51
C HIS A 211 18.32 -3.44 -3.05
N THR A 212 18.53 -4.50 -2.27
CA THR A 212 17.44 -5.27 -1.66
C THR A 212 17.61 -5.23 -0.15
N PHE A 213 16.55 -4.83 0.55
CA PHE A 213 16.45 -4.94 1.99
C PHE A 213 15.76 -6.26 2.33
N SER A 214 16.45 -7.11 3.09
CA SER A 214 15.92 -8.40 3.54
C SER A 214 15.50 -8.33 5.01
N PHE A 215 14.30 -8.83 5.32
CA PHE A 215 13.75 -8.87 6.68
C PHE A 215 12.97 -10.17 6.91
N PRO A 216 12.80 -10.64 8.16
CA PRO A 216 12.12 -11.90 8.42
C PRO A 216 10.61 -11.81 8.11
N ALA A 217 10.03 -12.88 7.57
CA ALA A 217 8.58 -12.93 7.31
C ALA A 217 7.75 -13.19 8.59
N ALA A 218 8.40 -13.64 9.66
CA ALA A 218 7.87 -13.67 11.03
C ALA A 218 8.49 -12.52 11.82
N LEU A 219 7.66 -11.60 12.31
CA LEU A 219 8.10 -10.29 12.78
C LEU A 219 8.44 -10.32 14.28
N GLU A 220 9.46 -11.04 14.72
CA GLU A 220 9.79 -11.30 16.16
C GLU A 220 8.97 -12.44 16.81
N SER A 221 9.46 -12.96 17.95
CA SER A 221 8.81 -14.05 18.69
C SER A 221 7.45 -13.62 19.24
N GLY A 222 6.36 -14.19 18.71
CA GLY A 222 5.00 -13.93 19.18
C GLY A 222 4.19 -12.97 18.31
N THR A 223 4.71 -12.54 17.16
CA THR A 223 3.92 -11.78 16.18
C THR A 223 3.39 -12.67 15.06
N PRO A 224 2.25 -12.28 14.45
CA PRO A 224 1.73 -12.96 13.29
C PRO A 224 2.64 -12.76 12.07
N SER A 225 2.84 -13.83 11.30
CA SER A 225 3.64 -13.78 10.08
C SER A 225 2.87 -13.11 8.94
N LEU A 226 3.57 -12.49 7.97
CA LEU A 226 2.92 -11.86 6.83
C LEU A 226 2.05 -12.82 6.00
N PHE A 227 2.35 -14.12 5.94
CA PHE A 227 1.48 -15.09 5.26
C PHE A 227 0.29 -15.55 6.13
N SER A 228 0.08 -14.97 7.31
CA SER A 228 -1.19 -15.09 8.03
C SER A 228 -2.17 -13.97 7.65
N LEU A 229 -1.78 -13.08 6.74
CA LEU A 229 -2.71 -12.17 6.10
C LEU A 229 -3.49 -12.94 5.04
N ASP A 230 -4.79 -13.04 5.24
CA ASP A 230 -5.71 -13.54 4.22
C ASP A 230 -5.76 -12.57 3.04
N ALA A 231 -6.11 -13.08 1.86
CA ALA A 231 -6.38 -12.22 0.71
C ALA A 231 -7.47 -11.21 1.06
N PRO A 232 -7.49 -10.00 0.46
CA PRO A 232 -8.61 -9.09 0.62
C PRO A 232 -9.89 -9.84 0.26
N GLU A 233 -10.74 -10.10 1.25
CA GLU A 233 -12.03 -10.74 1.03
C GLU A 233 -13.00 -9.66 0.57
N ASP A 234 -13.11 -9.53 -0.75
CA ASP A 234 -14.29 -8.89 -1.33
C ASP A 234 -15.45 -9.85 -1.08
N ARG A 235 -16.33 -9.48 -0.15
CA ARG A 235 -17.49 -10.29 0.20
C ARG A 235 -18.32 -10.62 -1.03
N ARG A 236 -18.34 -9.76 -2.05
CA ARG A 236 -19.03 -10.05 -3.31
C ARG A 236 -18.33 -11.16 -4.08
N VAL A 237 -17.00 -11.23 -4.08
CA VAL A 237 -16.25 -12.34 -4.71
C VAL A 237 -16.53 -13.64 -3.97
N ALA A 238 -16.45 -13.66 -2.64
CA ALA A 238 -16.76 -14.84 -1.83
C ALA A 238 -18.21 -15.32 -2.05
N LEU A 239 -19.18 -14.40 -2.06
CA LEU A 239 -20.57 -14.71 -2.38
C LEU A 239 -20.73 -15.23 -3.81
N ARG A 240 -20.02 -14.69 -4.80
CA ARG A 240 -20.06 -15.19 -6.19
C ARG A 240 -19.51 -16.60 -6.30
N GLU A 241 -18.39 -16.89 -5.63
CA GLU A 241 -17.82 -18.24 -5.63
C GLU A 241 -18.78 -19.26 -5.03
N LYS A 242 -19.45 -18.87 -3.95
CA LYS A 242 -20.40 -19.71 -3.22
C LYS A 242 -21.71 -19.91 -3.98
N PHE A 243 -22.35 -18.84 -4.47
CA PHE A 243 -23.71 -18.88 -5.03
C PHE A 243 -23.76 -18.99 -6.56
N CYS A 244 -22.64 -18.86 -7.27
CA CYS A 244 -22.61 -18.92 -8.74
C CYS A 244 -21.76 -20.08 -9.32
N PRO A 245 -21.78 -21.32 -8.77
CA PRO A 245 -20.82 -22.36 -9.12
C PRO A 245 -20.81 -22.74 -10.61
N ASN A 246 -21.93 -22.58 -11.33
CA ASN A 246 -22.09 -22.95 -12.75
C ASN A 246 -22.56 -21.79 -13.64
N MET A 247 -22.20 -20.56 -13.27
CA MET A 247 -22.64 -19.35 -13.97
C MET A 247 -21.45 -18.51 -14.39
N VAL A 248 -21.65 -17.62 -15.35
CA VAL A 248 -20.64 -16.61 -15.71
C VAL A 248 -20.58 -15.60 -14.57
N ARG A 249 -19.42 -15.46 -13.92
CA ARG A 249 -19.24 -14.60 -12.74
C ARG A 249 -18.51 -13.32 -13.10
N GLY A 250 -18.79 -12.23 -12.39
CA GLY A 250 -17.98 -11.01 -12.44
C GLY A 250 -17.97 -10.29 -13.79
N LEU A 251 -18.98 -10.51 -14.65
CA LEU A 251 -19.06 -9.89 -15.97
C LEU A 251 -19.20 -8.37 -15.82
N HIS A 252 -18.31 -7.61 -16.46
CA HIS A 252 -18.31 -6.15 -16.38
C HIS A 252 -19.20 -5.53 -17.45
N LEU A 253 -20.26 -4.82 -17.04
CA LEU A 253 -21.27 -4.24 -17.94
C LEU A 253 -21.34 -2.71 -17.79
N GLY A 254 -20.19 -2.04 -17.88
CA GLY A 254 -20.09 -0.59 -17.68
C GLY A 254 -19.49 -0.24 -16.32
N SER A 255 -20.25 0.44 -15.45
CA SER A 255 -19.71 0.97 -14.18
C SER A 255 -19.64 -0.04 -13.03
N GLU A 256 -20.34 -1.17 -13.12
CA GLU A 256 -20.41 -2.19 -12.06
C GLU A 256 -20.25 -3.61 -12.64
N SER A 257 -19.70 -4.52 -11.83
CA SER A 257 -19.62 -5.94 -12.18
C SER A 257 -20.91 -6.66 -11.78
N VAL A 258 -21.44 -7.46 -12.69
CA VAL A 258 -22.53 -8.42 -12.39
C VAL A 258 -21.98 -9.53 -11.52
N ASP A 259 -22.78 -9.98 -10.53
CA ASP A 259 -22.35 -11.07 -9.68
C ASP A 259 -22.32 -12.38 -10.46
N CYS A 260 -23.45 -12.78 -11.03
CA CYS A 260 -23.47 -13.86 -12.01
C CYS A 260 -24.56 -13.75 -13.07
N VAL A 261 -24.35 -14.46 -14.18
CA VAL A 261 -25.27 -14.56 -15.32
C VAL A 261 -25.43 -16.03 -15.70
N ASP A 262 -26.68 -16.45 -15.86
CA ASP A 262 -27.01 -17.78 -16.40
C ASP A 262 -27.81 -17.69 -17.71
N ASP A 263 -28.40 -18.81 -18.13
CA ASP A 263 -29.21 -18.90 -19.34
C ASP A 263 -30.56 -18.18 -19.29
N SER A 264 -30.92 -17.60 -18.16
CA SER A 264 -32.26 -17.03 -17.93
C SER A 264 -32.22 -15.66 -17.27
N HIS A 265 -31.23 -15.40 -16.41
CA HIS A 265 -31.19 -14.26 -15.54
C HIS A 265 -29.80 -13.61 -15.43
N VAL A 266 -29.82 -12.34 -15.08
CA VAL A 266 -28.69 -11.57 -14.55
C VAL A 266 -28.92 -11.45 -13.05
N PHE A 267 -27.98 -11.90 -12.25
CA PHE A 267 -28.11 -11.98 -10.79
C PHE A 267 -27.33 -10.89 -10.07
N ALA A 268 -27.98 -10.30 -9.07
CA ALA A 268 -27.33 -9.62 -7.96
C ALA A 268 -27.46 -10.47 -6.69
N ILE A 269 -26.39 -10.59 -5.91
CA ILE A 269 -26.39 -11.25 -4.60
C ILE A 269 -26.26 -10.18 -3.52
N GLU A 270 -27.23 -10.10 -2.61
CA GLU A 270 -27.21 -9.15 -1.48
C GLU A 270 -27.76 -9.82 -0.21
N PRO A 271 -27.53 -9.27 0.97
CA PRO A 271 -28.30 -9.63 2.15
C PRO A 271 -29.77 -9.23 2.05
N VAL A 272 -30.66 -9.94 2.75
CA VAL A 272 -32.10 -9.66 2.78
C VAL A 272 -32.41 -8.21 3.15
N TYR A 273 -31.68 -7.61 4.09
CA TYR A 273 -31.95 -6.25 4.53
C TYR A 273 -31.50 -5.16 3.51
N LEU A 274 -30.75 -5.53 2.48
CA LEU A 274 -30.33 -4.66 1.37
C LEU A 274 -31.10 -4.98 0.08
N TRP A 275 -32.25 -5.63 0.17
CA TRP A 275 -33.01 -6.07 -1.01
C TRP A 275 -33.37 -4.91 -1.95
N GLN A 276 -33.53 -3.69 -1.46
CA GLN A 276 -33.83 -2.51 -2.28
C GLN A 276 -32.64 -2.10 -3.15
N ASP A 277 -31.43 -2.10 -2.58
CA ASP A 277 -30.20 -1.79 -3.29
C ASP A 277 -29.90 -2.89 -4.31
N GLY A 278 -30.08 -4.15 -3.90
CA GLY A 278 -30.00 -5.31 -4.79
C GLY A 278 -30.96 -5.24 -5.97
N LEU A 279 -32.20 -4.79 -5.73
CA LEU A 279 -33.21 -4.58 -6.76
C LEU A 279 -32.75 -3.51 -7.77
N GLN A 280 -32.30 -2.35 -7.29
CA GLN A 280 -31.80 -1.29 -8.18
C GLN A 280 -30.60 -1.76 -9.00
N ARG A 281 -29.68 -2.49 -8.35
CA ARG A 281 -28.47 -3.03 -8.98
C ARG A 281 -28.82 -4.03 -10.07
N VAL A 282 -29.66 -5.02 -9.78
CA VAL A 282 -30.02 -6.05 -10.76
C VAL A 282 -30.77 -5.48 -11.97
N LEU A 283 -31.63 -4.48 -11.76
CA LEU A 283 -32.33 -3.81 -12.86
C LEU A 283 -31.36 -3.07 -13.78
N ARG A 284 -30.41 -2.33 -13.19
CA ARG A 284 -29.34 -1.65 -13.94
C ARG A 284 -28.49 -2.65 -14.72
N GLN A 285 -28.10 -3.74 -14.07
CA GLN A 285 -27.26 -4.79 -14.66
C GLN A 285 -27.98 -5.53 -15.79
N SER A 286 -29.24 -5.91 -15.60
CA SER A 286 -30.07 -6.54 -16.65
C SER A 286 -30.26 -5.60 -17.85
N GLY A 287 -30.51 -4.31 -17.59
CA GLY A 287 -30.56 -3.29 -18.64
C GLY A 287 -29.24 -3.13 -19.40
N GLY A 288 -28.11 -3.07 -18.70
CA GLY A 288 -26.78 -3.02 -19.30
C GLY A 288 -26.44 -4.28 -20.12
N PHE A 289 -26.83 -5.46 -19.62
CA PHE A 289 -26.65 -6.73 -20.34
C PHE A 289 -27.42 -6.70 -21.66
N HIS A 290 -28.68 -6.27 -21.63
CA HIS A 290 -29.52 -6.17 -22.82
C HIS A 290 -28.95 -5.21 -23.88
N GLN A 291 -28.38 -4.07 -23.44
CA GLN A 291 -27.72 -3.12 -24.33
C GLN A 291 -26.48 -3.73 -25.00
N ILE A 292 -25.64 -4.42 -24.22
CA ILE A 292 -24.39 -5.02 -24.70
C ILE A 292 -24.66 -6.19 -25.65
N THR A 293 -25.68 -7.01 -25.38
CA THR A 293 -26.07 -8.13 -26.24
C THR A 293 -26.91 -7.70 -27.46
N GLN A 294 -27.11 -6.40 -27.67
CA GLN A 294 -27.91 -5.83 -28.76
C GLN A 294 -29.32 -6.43 -28.84
N GLY A 295 -29.88 -6.83 -27.69
CA GLY A 295 -31.17 -7.50 -27.61
C GLY A 295 -31.21 -8.95 -28.13
N GLY A 296 -30.08 -9.53 -28.56
CA GLY A 296 -30.01 -10.92 -29.02
C GLY A 296 -30.18 -11.95 -27.90
N ALA A 297 -29.95 -11.56 -26.64
CA ALA A 297 -30.23 -12.38 -25.46
C ALA A 297 -30.81 -11.52 -24.35
N THR A 298 -32.12 -11.63 -24.12
CA THR A 298 -32.80 -11.03 -22.97
C THR A 298 -32.69 -11.97 -21.77
N ARG A 299 -32.05 -11.49 -20.70
CA ARG A 299 -31.96 -12.19 -19.42
C ARG A 299 -32.72 -11.37 -18.37
N ALA A 300 -33.62 -12.01 -17.65
CA ALA A 300 -34.45 -11.35 -16.65
C ALA A 300 -33.63 -10.95 -15.41
N PRO A 301 -34.01 -9.90 -14.67
CA PRO A 301 -33.37 -9.59 -13.40
C PRO A 301 -33.67 -10.68 -12.35
N GLY A 302 -32.63 -11.19 -11.68
CA GLY A 302 -32.70 -12.13 -10.58
C GLY A 302 -31.99 -11.62 -9.32
N LEU A 303 -32.59 -11.80 -8.15
CA LEU A 303 -32.03 -11.37 -6.87
C LEU A 303 -31.83 -12.57 -5.95
N VAL A 304 -30.60 -12.81 -5.52
CA VAL A 304 -30.27 -13.83 -4.52
C VAL A 304 -30.05 -13.12 -3.20
N LEU A 305 -30.89 -13.41 -2.21
CA LEU A 305 -30.88 -12.74 -0.92
C LEU A 305 -30.32 -13.64 0.18
N THR A 306 -29.29 -13.19 0.89
CA THR A 306 -28.55 -13.96 1.91
C THR A 306 -28.76 -13.40 3.32
N GLY A 307 -28.30 -14.11 4.35
CA GLY A 307 -28.10 -13.50 5.67
C GLY A 307 -29.37 -13.15 6.43
N CYS A 308 -30.28 -14.11 6.61
CA CYS A 308 -31.49 -13.91 7.45
C CYS A 308 -31.24 -14.12 8.96
N SER A 309 -30.06 -13.77 9.46
CA SER A 309 -29.71 -13.88 10.89
C SER A 309 -30.01 -12.60 11.69
N ALA A 310 -30.27 -11.47 11.01
CA ALA A 310 -30.58 -10.20 11.66
C ALA A 310 -31.97 -10.23 12.33
N PRO A 311 -32.17 -9.56 13.50
CA PRO A 311 -33.44 -9.57 14.23
C PRO A 311 -34.64 -9.04 13.42
N ASN A 312 -34.37 -8.16 12.44
CA ASN A 312 -35.35 -7.54 11.57
C ASN A 312 -35.53 -8.25 10.23
N CYS A 313 -34.91 -9.42 10.01
CA CYS A 313 -34.97 -10.09 8.71
C CYS A 313 -36.40 -10.41 8.28
N SER A 314 -37.25 -10.89 9.20
CA SER A 314 -38.65 -11.22 8.89
C SER A 314 -39.46 -10.01 8.45
N GLN A 315 -39.18 -8.84 9.03
CA GLN A 315 -39.81 -7.58 8.62
C GLN A 315 -39.34 -7.17 7.23
N GLN A 316 -38.02 -7.20 6.97
CA GLN A 316 -37.46 -6.87 5.66
C GLN A 316 -37.97 -7.79 4.55
N GLU A 317 -38.10 -9.08 4.82
CA GLU A 317 -38.69 -10.05 3.89
C GLU A 317 -40.16 -9.72 3.59
N GLN A 318 -40.96 -9.35 4.61
CA GLN A 318 -42.36 -8.96 4.42
C GLN A 318 -42.48 -7.67 3.61
N GLU A 319 -41.67 -6.65 3.91
CA GLU A 319 -41.61 -5.39 3.17
C GLU A 319 -41.25 -5.63 1.70
N MET A 320 -40.21 -6.43 1.44
CA MET A 320 -39.82 -6.85 0.10
C MET A 320 -40.97 -7.57 -0.62
N ARG A 321 -41.58 -8.57 0.01
CA ARG A 321 -42.69 -9.33 -0.59
C ARG A 321 -43.86 -8.42 -0.95
N GLN A 322 -44.20 -7.46 -0.10
CA GLN A 322 -45.28 -6.51 -0.37
C GLN A 322 -44.91 -5.57 -1.54
N ALA A 323 -43.69 -5.05 -1.57
CA ALA A 323 -43.24 -4.12 -2.60
C ALA A 323 -43.12 -4.80 -3.97
N LEU A 324 -42.59 -6.02 -4.03
CA LEU A 324 -42.31 -6.72 -5.28
C LEU A 324 -43.53 -7.41 -5.90
N ARG A 325 -44.63 -7.61 -5.15
CA ARG A 325 -45.87 -8.25 -5.64
C ARG A 325 -46.44 -7.68 -6.94
N SER A 326 -46.31 -6.37 -7.14
CA SER A 326 -46.83 -5.68 -8.32
C SER A 326 -45.75 -4.90 -9.07
N PHE A 327 -44.49 -5.16 -8.74
CA PHE A 327 -43.37 -4.42 -9.30
C PHE A 327 -43.16 -4.79 -10.76
N THR A 328 -42.94 -3.77 -11.60
CA THR A 328 -42.64 -3.92 -13.03
C THR A 328 -41.34 -3.19 -13.35
N PRO A 329 -40.35 -3.84 -13.99
CA PRO A 329 -40.38 -5.21 -14.53
C PRO A 329 -40.33 -6.27 -13.44
N ALA A 330 -40.88 -7.45 -13.72
CA ALA A 330 -40.86 -8.58 -12.79
C ALA A 330 -39.42 -9.00 -12.46
N VAL A 331 -39.17 -9.30 -11.19
CA VAL A 331 -37.86 -9.73 -10.67
C VAL A 331 -38.03 -11.07 -9.97
N ALA A 332 -37.21 -12.05 -10.33
CA ALA A 332 -37.19 -13.33 -9.64
C ALA A 332 -36.31 -13.21 -8.39
N VAL A 333 -36.75 -13.73 -7.24
CA VAL A 333 -36.03 -13.63 -5.98
C VAL A 333 -35.86 -15.01 -5.35
N TRP A 334 -34.66 -15.29 -4.81
CA TRP A 334 -34.33 -16.49 -4.07
C TRP A 334 -33.86 -16.10 -2.67
N LEU A 335 -34.43 -16.71 -1.64
CA LEU A 335 -34.03 -16.49 -0.25
C LEU A 335 -33.12 -17.61 0.20
N CYS A 336 -31.85 -17.32 0.44
CA CYS A 336 -30.87 -18.27 0.91
C CYS A 336 -30.77 -18.27 2.44
N PRO A 337 -30.50 -19.42 3.06
CA PRO A 337 -30.26 -19.48 4.50
C PRO A 337 -29.07 -18.60 4.91
N PRO A 338 -29.01 -18.17 6.19
CA PRO A 338 -27.87 -17.40 6.69
C PRO A 338 -26.57 -18.20 6.51
N GLU A 339 -25.48 -17.46 6.31
CA GLU A 339 -24.16 -18.10 6.20
C GLU A 339 -23.83 -18.81 7.51
N VAL A 340 -23.54 -20.10 7.42
CA VAL A 340 -23.02 -20.87 8.54
C VAL A 340 -21.52 -20.75 8.46
N ASP A 341 -20.90 -20.01 9.37
CA ASP A 341 -19.44 -19.92 9.45
C ASP A 341 -18.90 -21.16 10.18
N GLY A 342 -17.92 -21.83 9.59
CA GLY A 342 -17.21 -22.95 10.22
C GLY A 342 -16.71 -24.03 9.26
N PRO A 343 -15.95 -25.02 9.75
CA PRO A 343 -15.31 -26.06 8.94
C PRO A 343 -16.30 -26.99 8.21
N ASN A 344 -17.59 -26.93 8.56
CA ASN A 344 -18.67 -27.71 7.94
C ASN A 344 -19.53 -26.88 6.98
N ALA A 345 -19.18 -25.62 6.74
CA ALA A 345 -19.90 -24.77 5.80
C ALA A 345 -19.75 -25.32 4.38
N PRO A 346 -20.84 -25.40 3.59
CA PRO A 346 -20.72 -25.80 2.19
C PRO A 346 -19.94 -24.73 1.42
N ALA A 347 -18.87 -25.17 0.74
CA ALA A 347 -18.02 -24.30 -0.08
C ALA A 347 -18.78 -23.69 -1.29
N THR A 348 -19.83 -24.38 -1.76
CA THR A 348 -20.69 -23.94 -2.86
C THR A 348 -22.14 -24.26 -2.54
N ILE A 349 -23.05 -23.39 -2.97
CA ILE A 349 -24.50 -23.51 -2.83
C ILE A 349 -25.10 -23.48 -4.24
N ASP A 350 -25.92 -24.47 -4.57
CA ASP A 350 -26.76 -24.42 -5.76
C ASP A 350 -28.03 -23.67 -5.39
N PHE A 351 -28.07 -22.35 -5.57
CA PHE A 351 -29.20 -21.56 -5.07
C PHE A 351 -30.54 -21.97 -5.69
N LYS A 352 -30.58 -22.61 -6.87
CA LYS A 352 -31.84 -23.09 -7.45
C LYS A 352 -32.40 -24.29 -6.69
N LYS A 353 -31.53 -25.05 -6.03
CA LYS A 353 -31.88 -26.22 -5.23
C LYS A 353 -31.99 -25.88 -3.74
N ASP A 354 -31.04 -25.08 -3.25
CA ASP A 354 -30.78 -24.86 -1.84
C ASP A 354 -31.41 -23.57 -1.31
N CYS A 355 -31.83 -22.65 -2.19
CA CYS A 355 -32.51 -21.42 -1.81
C CYS A 355 -33.96 -21.44 -2.36
N PRO A 356 -35.00 -21.41 -1.51
CA PRO A 356 -36.38 -21.37 -1.98
C PRO A 356 -36.65 -20.12 -2.84
N PRO A 357 -37.26 -20.28 -4.03
CA PRO A 357 -37.74 -19.15 -4.80
C PRO A 357 -38.90 -18.47 -4.06
N VAL A 358 -38.93 -17.14 -4.14
CA VAL A 358 -39.99 -16.33 -3.57
C VAL A 358 -41.15 -16.27 -4.57
N GLU A 359 -42.25 -16.93 -4.22
CA GLU A 359 -43.49 -16.76 -4.96
C GLU A 359 -44.19 -15.47 -4.56
N PHE A 360 -44.34 -14.58 -5.53
CA PHE A 360 -45.20 -13.40 -5.44
C PHE A 360 -46.55 -13.77 -6.04
N SER A 361 -47.38 -14.54 -5.31
CA SER A 361 -48.71 -14.86 -5.83
C SER A 361 -49.50 -13.57 -6.05
N ALA A 362 -50.13 -13.45 -7.22
CA ALA A 362 -51.20 -12.50 -7.39
C ALA A 362 -52.30 -12.88 -6.39
N ALA A 363 -52.79 -11.92 -5.61
CA ALA A 363 -54.02 -12.14 -4.86
C ALA A 363 -55.08 -12.68 -5.84
N PRO A 364 -55.89 -13.69 -5.45
CA PRO A 364 -56.99 -14.10 -6.29
C PRO A 364 -57.90 -12.88 -6.55
N PRO A 365 -58.49 -12.80 -7.76
CA PRO A 365 -59.19 -11.62 -8.26
C PRO A 365 -60.31 -11.11 -7.36
#